data_AF-A0A4Z1HHT7-F1
#
_entry.id   AF-A0A4Z1HHT7-F1
#
_cell.length_a   1.000
_cell.length_b   1.000
_cell.length_c   1.000
_cell.angle_alpha   90.00
_cell.angle_beta   90.00
_cell.angle_gamma   90.00
#
_symmetry.space_group_name_H-M   'P 1'
#
loop_
_entity.id
_entity.type
_entity.pdbx_description
1 polymer ?
#
loop_
_entity_poly.entity_id
_entity_poly.type
_entity_poly.pdbx_seq_one_letter_code
_entity_poly.pdbx_strand_id
1 'polypeptide(L)'
;MDDRNMTEDEYRQRQQMRLEHEKELLKSFRQQLENINIHAKRYGDSMSAYIETRQDVHVQDMDRAKDQVTLGVHELKLKQGRHPEELTELVTQAVVLFEELIGVNLGLEKRVEKYKRENNTLKAKIMGLIWRRRSNAPKESDYTPEEIAKYARLGLHLGQYRMGRD
;
A
#
# COMPACT_ATOMS: atom_id res chain seq x y z
N MET A 1 35.08 -22.68 26.86
CA MET A 1 34.61 -21.58 25.99
C MET A 1 34.28 -22.24 24.67
N ASP A 2 33.00 -22.50 24.42
CA ASP A 2 32.57 -23.19 23.19
C ASP A 2 32.45 -22.19 22.06
N ASP A 3 33.55 -22.03 21.30
CA ASP A 3 33.51 -21.46 19.96
C ASP A 3 32.79 -22.45 19.04
N ARG A 4 31.46 -22.38 19.03
CA ARG A 4 30.64 -23.04 18.00
C ARG A 4 30.83 -22.26 16.69
N ASN A 5 31.83 -22.68 15.91
CA ASN A 5 31.92 -22.32 14.49
C ASN A 5 30.65 -22.80 13.79
N MET A 6 29.78 -21.86 13.44
CA MET A 6 28.59 -22.08 12.64
C MET A 6 29.02 -22.66 11.28
N THR A 7 28.43 -23.78 10.87
CA THR A 7 28.75 -24.37 9.58
C THR A 7 28.21 -23.48 8.45
N GLU A 8 28.87 -23.53 7.29
CA GLU A 8 28.49 -22.70 6.13
C GLU A 8 27.04 -22.95 5.69
N ASP A 9 26.55 -24.18 5.89
CA ASP A 9 25.16 -24.57 5.62
C ASP A 9 24.17 -23.94 6.61
N GLU A 10 24.48 -23.88 7.90
CA GLU A 10 23.66 -23.18 8.90
C GLU A 10 23.60 -21.67 8.62
N TYR A 11 24.71 -21.08 8.17
CA TYR A 11 24.75 -19.68 7.76
C TYR A 11 23.85 -19.42 6.54
N ARG A 12 23.95 -20.26 5.50
CA ARG A 12 23.10 -20.17 4.30
C ARG A 12 21.62 -20.34 4.62
N GLN A 13 21.28 -21.29 5.49
CA GLN A 13 19.90 -21.54 5.91
C GLN A 13 19.32 -20.36 6.70
N ARG A 14 20.09 -19.75 7.61
CA ARG A 14 19.67 -18.53 8.33
C ARG A 14 19.46 -17.34 7.41
N GLN A 15 20.32 -17.17 6.40
CA GLN A 15 20.15 -16.11 5.39
C GLN A 15 18.87 -16.33 4.55
N GLN A 16 18.57 -17.57 4.15
CA GLN A 16 17.34 -17.88 3.43
C GLN A 16 16.08 -17.60 4.26
N MET A 17 16.03 -18.05 5.53
CA MET A 17 14.89 -17.77 6.42
C MET A 17 14.69 -16.27 6.64
N ARG A 18 15.78 -15.49 6.77
CA ARG A 18 15.70 -14.03 6.90
C ARG A 18 15.08 -13.38 5.66
N LEU A 19 15.48 -13.82 4.47
CA LEU A 19 14.94 -13.32 3.19
C LEU A 19 13.47 -13.68 2.99
N GLU A 20 13.06 -14.89 3.38
CA GLU A 20 11.64 -15.30 3.31
C GLU A 20 10.78 -14.47 4.26
N HIS A 21 11.26 -14.26 5.49
CA HIS A 21 10.58 -13.42 6.46
C HIS A 21 10.40 -11.97 5.97
N GLU A 22 11.45 -11.38 5.38
CA GLU A 22 11.39 -10.03 4.80
C GLU A 22 10.37 -9.96 3.66
N LYS A 23 10.32 -10.97 2.79
CA LYS A 23 9.34 -11.04 1.69
C LYS A 23 7.90 -11.10 2.20
N GLU A 24 7.64 -11.91 3.23
CA GLU A 24 6.30 -12.00 3.83
C GLU A 24 5.88 -10.70 4.50
N LEU A 25 6.79 -10.07 5.22
CA LEU A 25 6.57 -8.78 5.86
C LEU A 25 6.23 -7.69 4.83
N LEU A 26 7.00 -7.60 3.75
CA LEU A 26 6.75 -6.67 2.65
C LEU A 26 5.42 -6.95 1.94
N LYS A 27 5.04 -8.22 1.78
CA LYS A 27 3.73 -8.60 1.21
C LYS A 27 2.59 -8.14 2.11
N SER A 28 2.70 -8.37 3.43
CA SER A 28 1.72 -7.90 4.42
C SER A 28 1.59 -6.38 4.44
N PHE A 29 2.72 -5.68 4.35
CA PHE A 29 2.75 -4.22 4.25
C PHE A 29 2.04 -3.71 2.99
N ARG A 30 2.30 -4.32 1.83
CA ARG A 30 1.62 -3.94 0.56
C ARG A 30 0.12 -4.16 0.62
N GLN A 31 -0.32 -5.30 1.16
CA GLN A 31 -1.75 -5.56 1.32
C GLN A 31 -2.42 -4.49 2.19
N GLN A 32 -1.74 -4.06 3.25
CA GLN A 32 -2.22 -2.97 4.09
C GLN A 32 -2.31 -1.64 3.34
N LEU A 33 -1.31 -1.30 2.54
CA LEU A 33 -1.35 -0.09 1.70
C LEU A 33 -2.49 -0.11 0.69
N GLU A 34 -2.77 -1.27 0.07
CA GLU A 34 -3.89 -1.42 -0.86
C GLU A 34 -5.23 -1.20 -0.14
N ASN A 35 -5.39 -1.76 1.06
CA ASN A 35 -6.59 -1.55 1.88
C ASN A 35 -6.79 -0.06 2.23
N ILE A 36 -5.74 0.62 2.69
CA ILE A 36 -5.79 2.07 2.98
C ILE A 36 -6.17 2.85 1.71
N ASN A 37 -5.60 2.47 0.56
CA ASN A 37 -5.87 3.14 -0.71
C ASN A 37 -7.34 3.00 -1.15
N ILE A 38 -8.01 1.88 -0.85
CA ILE A 38 -9.45 1.73 -1.12
C ILE A 38 -10.26 2.78 -0.34
N HIS A 39 -9.94 2.98 0.94
CA HIS A 39 -10.61 3.98 1.77
C HIS A 39 -10.25 5.41 1.36
N ALA A 40 -9.01 5.66 0.98
CA ALA A 40 -8.55 6.93 0.43
C ALA A 40 -9.30 7.31 -0.86
N LYS A 41 -9.58 6.33 -1.73
CA LYS A 41 -10.42 6.55 -2.93
C LYS A 41 -11.85 6.92 -2.56
N ARG A 42 -12.48 6.15 -1.66
CA ARG A 42 -13.84 6.45 -1.17
C ARG A 42 -13.94 7.85 -0.57
N TYR A 43 -12.95 8.25 0.23
CA TYR A 43 -12.87 9.61 0.76
C TYR A 43 -12.86 10.66 -0.37
N GLY A 44 -12.03 10.46 -1.40
CA GLY A 44 -11.97 11.35 -2.56
C GLY A 44 -13.28 11.38 -3.35
N ASP A 45 -13.91 10.24 -3.57
CA ASP A 45 -15.18 10.15 -4.31
C ASP A 45 -16.30 10.88 -3.56
N SER A 46 -16.41 10.68 -2.24
CA SER A 46 -17.35 11.42 -1.40
C SER A 46 -17.05 12.92 -1.34
N MET A 47 -15.77 13.32 -1.34
CA MET A 47 -15.39 14.74 -1.38
C MET A 47 -15.79 15.39 -2.71
N SER A 48 -15.56 14.71 -3.83
CA SER A 48 -16.02 15.18 -5.14
C SER A 48 -17.54 15.32 -5.18
N ALA A 49 -18.28 14.30 -4.71
CA ALA A 49 -19.73 14.34 -4.65
C ALA A 49 -20.26 15.47 -3.75
N TYR A 50 -19.65 15.68 -2.57
CA TYR A 50 -20.01 16.80 -1.69
C TYR A 50 -19.78 18.16 -2.36
N ILE A 51 -18.68 18.34 -3.09
CA ILE A 51 -18.40 19.60 -3.81
C ILE A 51 -19.49 19.89 -4.84
N GLU A 52 -19.95 18.85 -5.54
CA GLU A 52 -20.98 18.96 -6.59
C GLU A 52 -22.38 19.19 -6.02
N THR A 53 -22.79 18.41 -5.01
CA THR A 53 -24.19 18.36 -4.56
C THR A 53 -24.46 19.12 -3.26
N ARG A 54 -23.43 19.39 -2.46
CA ARG A 54 -23.51 19.98 -1.10
C ARG A 54 -24.37 19.20 -0.12
N GLN A 55 -24.63 17.92 -0.38
CA GLN A 55 -25.43 17.08 0.50
C GLN A 55 -24.62 16.53 1.68
N ASP A 56 -25.17 16.66 2.89
CA ASP A 56 -24.52 16.24 4.14
C ASP A 56 -24.24 14.73 4.23
N VAL A 57 -24.97 13.90 3.48
CA VAL A 57 -24.71 12.45 3.41
C VAL A 57 -23.27 12.16 2.97
N HIS A 58 -22.73 12.96 2.06
CA HIS A 58 -21.35 12.81 1.61
C HIS A 58 -20.34 13.22 2.68
N VAL A 59 -20.71 14.11 3.61
CA VAL A 59 -19.86 14.45 4.77
C VAL A 59 -19.72 13.26 5.69
N GLN A 60 -20.81 12.54 5.96
CA GLN A 60 -20.77 11.32 6.76
C GLN A 60 -19.92 10.24 6.10
N ASP A 61 -20.05 10.05 4.78
CA ASP A 61 -19.24 9.09 4.02
C ASP A 61 -17.75 9.46 4.02
N MET A 62 -17.43 10.75 3.84
CA MET A 62 -16.07 11.27 3.94
C MET A 62 -15.45 10.98 5.30
N ASP A 63 -16.15 11.30 6.39
CA ASP A 63 -15.63 11.14 7.74
C ASP A 63 -15.43 9.65 8.07
N ARG A 64 -16.37 8.79 7.67
CA ARG A 64 -16.20 7.34 7.79
C ARG A 64 -14.98 6.82 7.01
N ALA A 65 -14.79 7.26 5.77
CA ALA A 65 -13.65 6.85 4.95
C ALA A 65 -12.33 7.36 5.53
N LYS A 66 -12.31 8.60 6.02
CA LYS A 66 -11.17 9.20 6.72
C LYS A 66 -10.77 8.37 7.94
N ASP A 67 -11.73 7.97 8.79
CA ASP A 67 -11.44 7.16 9.98
C ASP A 67 -10.80 5.82 9.61
N GLN A 68 -11.25 5.18 8.54
CA GLN A 68 -10.65 3.94 8.04
C GLN A 68 -9.22 4.14 7.52
N VAL A 69 -8.94 5.26 6.85
CA VAL A 69 -7.57 5.62 6.46
C VAL A 69 -6.71 5.84 7.71
N THR A 70 -7.20 6.58 8.71
CA THR A 70 -6.48 6.83 9.96
C THR A 70 -6.17 5.54 10.72
N LEU A 71 -7.13 4.61 10.83
CA LEU A 71 -6.92 3.30 11.44
C LEU A 71 -5.84 2.50 10.70
N GLY A 72 -5.92 2.42 9.37
CA GLY A 72 -4.92 1.69 8.59
C GLY A 72 -3.52 2.32 8.68
N VAL A 73 -3.42 3.64 8.71
CA VAL A 73 -2.15 4.37 8.95
C VAL A 73 -1.59 4.05 10.35
N HIS A 74 -2.44 3.98 11.36
CA HIS A 74 -2.03 3.59 12.71
C HIS A 74 -1.49 2.15 12.74
N GLU A 75 -2.15 1.21 12.06
CA GLU A 75 -1.67 -0.17 11.93
C GLU A 75 -0.32 -0.26 11.22
N LEU A 76 -0.07 0.58 10.21
CA LEU A 76 1.24 0.67 9.57
C LEU A 76 2.33 1.13 10.54
N LYS A 77 2.07 2.15 11.35
CA LYS A 77 3.01 2.63 12.38
C LYS A 77 3.30 1.55 13.42
N LEU A 78 2.30 0.77 13.84
CA LEU A 78 2.49 -0.36 14.74
C LEU A 78 3.36 -1.46 14.12
N LYS A 79 3.17 -1.78 12.84
CA LYS A 79 4.03 -2.75 12.11
C LYS A 79 5.46 -2.24 11.98
N GLN A 80 5.66 -0.95 11.71
CA GLN A 80 6.98 -0.32 11.68
C GLN A 80 7.70 -0.45 13.02
N GLY A 81 7.01 -0.22 14.14
CA GLY A 81 7.61 -0.38 15.47
C GLY A 81 8.10 -1.79 15.78
N ARG A 82 7.51 -2.82 15.14
CA ARG A 82 7.94 -4.22 15.26
C ARG A 82 9.10 -4.60 14.34
N HIS A 83 9.23 -3.91 13.20
CA HIS A 83 10.23 -4.19 12.15
C HIS A 83 10.80 -2.89 11.58
N PRO A 84 11.61 -2.15 12.36
CA PRO A 84 12.05 -0.80 11.99
C PRO A 84 13.08 -0.80 10.86
N GLU A 85 13.95 -1.82 10.76
CA GLU A 85 15.02 -1.87 9.76
C GLU A 85 14.48 -2.04 8.33
N GLU A 86 13.37 -2.79 8.19
CA GLU A 86 12.83 -3.20 6.89
C GLU A 86 11.77 -2.24 6.35
N LEU A 87 11.04 -1.53 7.23
CA LEU A 87 9.81 -0.82 6.85
C LEU A 87 9.85 0.69 7.07
N THR A 88 10.84 1.24 7.78
CA THR A 88 10.79 2.64 8.26
C THR A 88 10.61 3.67 7.14
N GLU A 89 11.39 3.58 6.07
CA GLU A 89 11.30 4.56 4.98
C GLU A 89 9.94 4.50 4.26
N LEU A 90 9.49 3.28 3.91
CA LEU A 90 8.24 3.05 3.18
C LEU A 90 7.01 3.44 4.01
N VAL A 91 6.99 3.06 5.29
CA VAL A 91 5.89 3.43 6.20
C VAL A 91 5.86 4.94 6.38
N THR A 92 7.01 5.59 6.60
CA THR A 92 7.06 7.05 6.79
C THR A 92 6.50 7.79 5.58
N GLN A 93 6.90 7.40 4.36
CA GLN A 93 6.36 7.99 3.13
C GLN A 93 4.85 7.74 2.99
N ALA A 94 4.38 6.53 3.27
CA ALA A 94 2.96 6.18 3.19
C ALA A 94 2.11 7.01 4.17
N VAL A 95 2.53 7.06 5.43
CA VAL A 95 1.86 7.79 6.51
C VAL A 95 1.67 9.24 6.09
N VAL A 96 2.75 9.91 5.67
CA VAL A 96 2.71 11.32 5.29
C VAL A 96 1.71 11.55 4.15
N LEU A 97 1.78 10.74 3.08
CA LEU A 97 0.90 10.92 1.93
C LEU A 97 -0.58 10.72 2.26
N PHE A 98 -0.91 9.71 3.08
CA PHE A 98 -2.30 9.44 3.44
C PHE A 98 -2.85 10.46 4.45
N GLU A 99 -2.07 10.85 5.46
CA GLU A 99 -2.47 11.91 6.40
C GLU A 99 -2.65 13.25 5.70
N GLU A 100 -1.77 13.55 4.73
CA GLU A 100 -1.88 14.73 3.89
C GLU A 100 -3.15 14.68 3.04
N LEU A 101 -3.46 13.55 2.40
CA LEU A 101 -4.67 13.39 1.58
C LEU A 101 -5.96 13.66 2.37
N ILE A 102 -6.11 13.07 3.55
CA ILE A 102 -7.35 13.18 4.33
C ILE A 102 -7.44 14.49 5.14
N GLY A 103 -6.36 15.28 5.17
CA GLY A 103 -6.33 16.54 5.90
C GLY A 103 -6.56 16.34 7.40
N VAL A 104 -5.69 15.54 8.04
CA VAL A 104 -5.75 15.33 9.50
C VAL A 104 -5.78 16.69 10.23
N ASN A 105 -6.66 16.81 11.22
CA ASN A 105 -6.92 18.03 12.00
C ASN A 105 -7.46 19.25 11.21
N LEU A 106 -7.87 19.08 9.95
CA LEU A 106 -8.53 20.15 9.19
C LEU A 106 -10.06 20.06 9.33
N GLY A 107 -10.70 21.22 9.49
CA GLY A 107 -12.14 21.38 9.34
C GLY A 107 -12.61 21.12 7.91
N LEU A 108 -13.90 20.87 7.71
CA LEU A 108 -14.50 20.50 6.42
C LEU A 108 -14.14 21.48 5.28
N GLU A 109 -14.31 22.77 5.49
CA GLU A 109 -14.00 23.79 4.47
C GLU A 109 -12.53 23.74 4.04
N LYS A 110 -11.61 23.64 5.00
CA LYS A 110 -10.18 23.52 4.71
C LYS A 110 -9.85 22.23 3.97
N ARG A 111 -10.52 21.11 4.30
CA ARG A 111 -10.36 19.84 3.57
C ARG A 111 -10.82 19.98 2.12
N VAL A 112 -11.97 20.60 1.87
CA VAL A 112 -12.49 20.86 0.52
C VAL A 112 -11.53 21.73 -0.29
N GLU A 113 -11.06 22.82 0.28
CA GLU A 113 -10.16 23.74 -0.41
C GLU A 113 -8.79 23.13 -0.69
N LYS A 114 -8.30 22.26 0.21
CA LYS A 114 -7.11 21.45 -0.05
C LYS A 114 -7.34 20.45 -1.17
N TYR A 115 -8.45 19.72 -1.13
CA TYR A 115 -8.78 18.70 -2.11
C TYR A 115 -8.83 19.26 -3.54
N LYS A 116 -9.49 20.41 -3.75
CA LYS A 116 -9.54 21.08 -5.05
C LYS A 116 -8.15 21.43 -5.59
N ARG A 117 -7.21 21.81 -4.71
CA ARG A 117 -5.85 22.24 -5.09
C ARG A 117 -4.90 21.07 -5.34
N GLU A 118 -4.95 20.04 -4.51
CA GLU A 118 -3.81 19.10 -4.36
C GLU A 118 -4.15 17.64 -4.70
N ASN A 119 -5.42 17.28 -4.80
CA ASN A 119 -5.84 15.87 -4.86
C ASN A 119 -5.23 15.08 -6.03
N ASN A 120 -5.14 15.65 -7.23
CA ASN A 120 -4.58 14.95 -8.38
C ASN A 120 -3.10 14.60 -8.15
N THR A 121 -2.34 15.54 -7.57
CA THR A 121 -0.94 15.34 -7.22
C THR A 121 -0.77 14.30 -6.11
N LEU A 122 -1.59 14.35 -5.07
CA LEU A 122 -1.54 13.37 -3.97
C LEU A 122 -1.93 11.97 -4.43
N LYS A 123 -2.99 11.83 -5.24
CA LYS A 123 -3.39 10.56 -5.87
C LYS A 123 -2.24 9.98 -6.70
N ALA A 124 -1.58 10.80 -7.52
CA ALA A 124 -0.44 10.35 -8.33
C ALA A 124 0.74 9.88 -7.46
N LYS A 125 1.08 10.60 -6.38
CA LYS A 125 2.13 10.21 -5.43
C LYS A 125 1.80 8.90 -4.71
N ILE A 126 0.56 8.73 -4.22
CA ILE A 126 0.10 7.51 -3.54
C ILE A 126 0.14 6.31 -4.49
N MET A 127 -0.38 6.48 -5.71
CA MET A 127 -0.29 5.44 -6.74
C MET A 127 1.17 5.13 -7.08
N GLY A 128 2.02 6.15 -7.18
CA GLY A 128 3.46 6.01 -7.35
C GLY A 128 4.09 5.18 -6.23
N LEU A 129 3.73 5.40 -4.97
CA LEU A 129 4.23 4.62 -3.83
C LEU A 129 3.79 3.15 -3.91
N ILE A 130 2.53 2.90 -4.22
CA ILE A 130 1.96 1.54 -4.35
C ILE A 130 2.59 0.80 -5.55
N TRP A 131 2.89 1.52 -6.64
CA TRP A 131 3.35 0.94 -7.90
C TRP A 131 4.87 1.01 -8.12
N ARG A 132 5.63 1.80 -7.37
CA ARG A 132 7.10 2.01 -7.55
C ARG A 132 7.96 0.74 -7.46
N ARG A 133 7.40 -0.39 -7.00
CA ARG A 133 8.07 -1.71 -7.06
C ARG A 133 7.42 -2.73 -7.98
N ARG A 134 6.36 -2.41 -8.75
CA ARG A 134 5.90 -3.28 -9.85
C ARG A 134 6.84 -3.25 -11.06
N SER A 135 7.68 -2.23 -11.21
CA SER A 135 8.73 -2.22 -12.23
C SER A 135 9.86 -3.24 -11.97
N ASN A 136 10.00 -3.72 -10.74
CA ASN A 136 10.87 -4.84 -10.35
C ASN A 136 10.04 -6.06 -9.88
N ALA A 137 8.72 -6.07 -10.12
CA ALA A 137 7.95 -7.29 -9.95
C ALA A 137 8.27 -8.19 -11.15
N PRO A 138 8.47 -9.51 -10.94
CA PRO A 138 8.73 -10.39 -12.06
C PRO A 138 7.54 -10.29 -13.01
N LYS A 139 7.83 -10.02 -14.28
CA LYS A 139 6.85 -10.04 -15.37
C LYS A 139 6.41 -11.48 -15.58
N GLU A 140 5.30 -11.70 -16.28
CA GLU A 140 4.88 -13.06 -16.66
C GLU A 140 6.00 -13.82 -17.40
N SER A 141 6.85 -13.10 -18.15
CA SER A 141 8.08 -13.61 -18.80
C SER A 141 9.13 -14.17 -17.84
N ASP A 142 9.03 -13.85 -16.55
CA ASP A 142 10.01 -14.20 -15.53
C ASP A 142 9.57 -15.45 -14.74
N TYR A 143 8.42 -16.06 -15.09
CA TYR A 143 7.90 -17.28 -14.48
C TYR A 143 7.88 -18.44 -15.48
N THR A 144 8.11 -19.64 -14.99
CA THR A 144 7.96 -20.86 -15.78
C THR A 144 6.48 -21.18 -16.03
N PRO A 145 6.15 -21.92 -17.11
CA PRO A 145 4.76 -22.33 -17.40
C PRO A 145 4.07 -23.05 -16.23
N GLU A 146 4.82 -23.84 -15.46
CA GLU A 146 4.32 -24.55 -14.28
C GLU A 146 3.91 -23.59 -13.15
N GLU A 147 4.67 -22.52 -12.93
CA GLU A 147 4.37 -21.50 -11.93
C GLU A 147 3.15 -20.68 -12.32
N ILE A 148 3.04 -20.29 -13.60
CA ILE A 148 1.87 -19.57 -14.13
C ILE A 148 0.59 -20.41 -13.93
N ALA A 149 0.65 -21.70 -14.23
CA ALA A 149 -0.48 -22.62 -14.02
C ALA A 149 -0.85 -22.75 -12.53
N LYS A 150 0.13 -22.72 -11.63
CA LYS A 150 -0.10 -22.76 -10.17
C LYS A 150 -0.81 -21.51 -9.68
N TYR A 151 -0.43 -20.31 -10.15
CA TYR A 151 -1.08 -19.05 -9.77
C TYR A 151 -2.50 -18.93 -10.36
N ALA A 152 -2.69 -19.39 -11.60
CA ALA A 152 -4.01 -19.43 -12.24
C ALA A 152 -5.02 -20.30 -11.47
N ARG A 153 -4.58 -21.45 -10.94
CA ARG A 153 -5.41 -22.33 -10.08
C ARG A 153 -5.81 -21.71 -8.75
N LEU A 154 -5.05 -20.71 -8.29
CA LEU A 154 -5.34 -19.95 -7.06
C LEU A 154 -6.16 -18.67 -7.36
N GLY A 155 -6.64 -18.49 -8.59
CA GLY A 155 -7.40 -17.30 -8.99
C GLY A 155 -6.57 -16.02 -9.11
N LEU A 156 -5.24 -16.13 -9.08
CA LEU A 156 -4.31 -15.02 -9.21
C LEU A 156 -3.84 -14.91 -10.66
N HIS A 157 -4.48 -14.05 -11.44
CA HIS A 157 -3.98 -13.70 -12.78
C HIS A 157 -2.79 -12.75 -12.64
N LEU A 158 -1.60 -13.19 -13.08
CA LEU A 158 -0.33 -12.43 -13.03
C LEU A 158 -0.27 -11.26 -14.04
N GLY A 159 -1.42 -10.67 -14.36
CA GLY A 159 -1.59 -9.58 -15.31
C GLY A 159 -2.17 -10.08 -16.62
N GLN A 160 -3.38 -9.63 -16.97
CA GLN A 160 -3.82 -9.68 -18.35
C GLN A 160 -3.27 -8.45 -19.10
N TYR A 161 -2.65 -8.76 -20.23
CA TYR A 161 -2.33 -7.88 -21.34
C TYR A 161 -3.44 -6.84 -21.62
N ARG A 162 -3.05 -5.58 -21.84
CA ARG A 162 -3.75 -4.76 -22.84
C ARG A 162 -3.46 -5.37 -24.20
N MET A 163 -4.31 -6.28 -24.65
CA MET A 163 -4.43 -6.56 -26.08
C MET A 163 -5.06 -5.33 -26.74
N GLY A 164 -4.22 -4.46 -27.27
CA GLY A 164 -4.61 -3.63 -28.40
C GLY A 164 -4.57 -4.53 -29.63
N ARG A 165 -5.75 -4.94 -30.10
CA ARG A 165 -5.96 -5.61 -31.38
C ARG A 165 -6.50 -4.55 -32.34
N ASP A 166 -5.92 -4.58 -33.54
CA ASP A 166 -6.18 -3.85 -34.80
C ASP A 166 -5.98 -2.32 -34.80
#